data_AF-J8Q5M9-F1
#
_entry.id   AF-J8Q5M9-F1
#
_cell.length_a   1.000
_cell.length_b   1.000
_cell.length_c   1.000
_cell.angle_alpha   90.00
_cell.angle_beta   90.00
_cell.angle_gamma   90.00
#
_symmetry.space_group_name_H-M   'P 1'
#
loop_
_entity.id
_entity.type
_entity.pdbx_description
1 polymer ?
#
loop_
_entity_poly.entity_id
_entity_poly.type
_entity_poly.pdbx_seq_one_letter_code
_entity_poly.pdbx_strand_id
1 'polypeptide(L)'
;MSTPNRAKVLQLIDLCCQSAKSGQLKSISFLIGAANGTTKELKRTYIQKQCEFLEQLRQQKMRHGKISILSMDAGVSNFAFSKMQLSNNNPLPKVLDWQKLNLEEKFFQNLKKMNLNPNETSQLVFDLTEYLFKSEPIPDMFTIERQRARTMSSRYILEPILKVNILEQILFSNLENKVRYTNKTQNASKLRYVVRSSDPHRMTSYWCIPKEETLTGSKKSKSNKYSKDLRIKLVKKIVSSSVFNSEPKNPTKLVEFSDIWGDRIRNALNEKKSFKLYDILEIQDNFGVKKDDDLADSFLHSLSWIEWVKNYETIAELLSSTSLFKMQCQEVFEFCENKIQGLEYLQNAYNSN
;
A
#
# COMPACT_ATOMS: atom_id res chain seq x y z
N MET A 1 11.56 19.48 -19.57
CA MET A 1 10.19 19.56 -20.10
C MET A 1 9.07 19.36 -19.05
N SER A 2 9.25 19.59 -17.74
CA SER A 2 8.38 18.94 -16.72
C SER A 2 7.51 19.83 -15.81
N THR A 3 7.50 21.15 -15.95
CA THR A 3 6.75 22.05 -15.04
C THR A 3 5.37 22.48 -15.57
N PRO A 4 5.21 22.86 -16.86
CA PRO A 4 3.93 23.36 -17.38
C PRO A 4 2.84 22.28 -17.38
N ASN A 5 3.20 21.05 -17.75
CA ASN A 5 2.24 19.95 -17.86
C ASN A 5 1.74 19.48 -16.48
N ARG A 6 2.64 19.43 -15.49
CA ARG A 6 2.30 19.14 -14.09
C ARG A 6 1.28 20.15 -13.53
N ALA A 7 1.55 21.44 -13.73
CA ALA A 7 0.65 22.50 -13.25
C ALA A 7 -0.72 22.41 -13.93
N LYS A 8 -0.75 22.12 -15.24
CA LYS A 8 -1.99 22.00 -16.03
C LYS A 8 -2.90 20.88 -15.51
N VAL A 9 -2.37 19.66 -15.33
CA VAL A 9 -3.18 18.51 -14.86
C VAL A 9 -3.77 18.78 -13.48
N LEU A 10 -2.97 19.31 -12.55
CA LEU A 10 -3.45 19.62 -11.20
C LEU A 10 -4.52 20.72 -11.19
N GLN A 11 -4.42 21.71 -12.08
CA GLN A 11 -5.46 22.74 -12.25
C GLN A 11 -6.76 22.15 -12.80
N LEU A 12 -6.68 21.28 -13.81
CA LEU A 12 -7.86 20.63 -14.39
C LEU A 12 -8.60 19.76 -13.35
N ILE A 13 -7.86 19.04 -12.51
CA ILE A 13 -8.44 18.26 -11.42
C ILE A 13 -9.14 19.16 -10.41
N ASP A 14 -8.53 20.28 -9.99
CA ASP A 14 -9.19 21.19 -9.05
C ASP A 14 -10.48 21.79 -9.65
N LEU A 15 -10.45 22.22 -10.91
CA LEU A 15 -11.63 22.71 -11.63
C LEU A 15 -12.74 21.65 -11.72
N CYS A 16 -12.38 20.39 -11.99
CA CYS A 16 -13.32 19.27 -11.97
C CYS A 16 -13.94 19.11 -10.58
N CYS A 17 -13.12 19.15 -9.53
CA CYS A 17 -13.54 19.03 -8.14
C CYS A 17 -14.41 20.21 -7.65
N GLN A 18 -14.26 21.42 -8.21
CA GLN A 18 -15.12 22.57 -7.90
C GLN A 18 -16.58 22.28 -8.28
N SER A 19 -16.78 21.76 -9.49
CA SER A 19 -18.11 21.43 -10.03
C SER A 19 -18.72 20.14 -9.46
N ALA A 20 -17.92 19.30 -8.80
CA ALA A 20 -18.34 17.99 -8.31
C ALA A 20 -19.34 18.07 -7.13
N LYS A 21 -20.26 17.12 -7.08
CA LYS A 21 -21.13 16.84 -5.92
C LYS A 21 -20.34 16.17 -4.79
N SER A 22 -20.85 16.21 -3.56
CA SER A 22 -20.19 15.62 -2.39
C SER A 22 -19.93 14.12 -2.52
N GLY A 23 -20.83 13.38 -3.18
CA GLY A 23 -20.67 11.97 -3.51
C GLY A 23 -19.53 11.73 -4.50
N GLN A 24 -19.48 12.51 -5.59
CA GLN A 24 -18.40 12.43 -6.59
C GLN A 24 -17.02 12.70 -5.97
N LEU A 25 -16.91 13.71 -5.09
CA LEU A 25 -15.67 13.96 -4.35
C LEU A 25 -15.29 12.81 -3.42
N LYS A 26 -16.26 12.13 -2.81
CA LYS A 26 -16.02 10.93 -2.00
C LYS A 26 -15.47 9.81 -2.87
N SER A 27 -16.04 9.59 -4.06
CA SER A 27 -15.58 8.59 -5.03
C SER A 27 -14.15 8.86 -5.52
N ILE A 28 -13.85 10.11 -5.89
CA ILE A 28 -12.48 10.51 -6.27
C ILE A 28 -11.53 10.27 -5.10
N SER A 29 -11.85 10.78 -3.91
CA SER A 29 -11.01 10.63 -2.72
C SER A 29 -10.69 9.16 -2.42
N PHE A 30 -11.71 8.30 -2.53
CA PHE A 30 -11.58 6.86 -2.34
C PHE A 30 -10.60 6.23 -3.35
N LEU A 31 -10.76 6.53 -4.64
CA LEU A 31 -9.95 5.90 -5.69
C LEU A 31 -8.49 6.33 -5.74
N ILE A 32 -8.16 7.52 -5.24
CA ILE A 32 -6.79 8.02 -5.19
C ILE A 32 -6.15 7.88 -3.81
N GLY A 33 -6.85 7.30 -2.83
CA GLY A 33 -6.35 7.14 -1.46
C GLY A 33 -6.23 8.45 -0.66
N ALA A 34 -7.03 9.47 -0.99
CA ALA A 34 -7.10 10.72 -0.24
C ALA A 34 -7.92 10.55 1.06
N ALA A 35 -7.65 11.39 2.06
CA ALA A 35 -8.46 11.43 3.27
C ALA A 35 -9.87 11.94 2.96
N ASN A 36 -10.89 11.34 3.58
CA ASN A 36 -12.27 11.80 3.42
C ASN A 36 -12.55 12.98 4.36
N GLY A 37 -12.70 14.18 3.80
CA GLY A 37 -13.07 15.38 4.55
C GLY A 37 -14.54 15.39 4.96
N THR A 38 -14.86 16.09 6.04
CA THR A 38 -16.24 16.26 6.52
C THR A 38 -17.02 17.28 5.69
N THR A 39 -16.34 18.31 5.17
CA THR A 39 -16.93 19.34 4.30
C THR A 39 -16.46 19.18 2.85
N LYS A 40 -17.15 19.85 1.91
CA LYS A 40 -16.78 19.84 0.49
C LYS A 40 -15.38 20.43 0.29
N GLU A 41 -15.07 21.50 1.00
CA GLU A 41 -13.79 22.23 0.95
C GLU A 41 -12.64 21.36 1.47
N LEU A 42 -12.85 20.65 2.59
CA LEU A 42 -11.85 19.74 3.14
C LEU A 42 -11.60 18.55 2.20
N LYS A 43 -12.65 17.95 1.63
CA LYS A 43 -12.50 16.88 0.62
C LYS A 43 -11.66 17.36 -0.56
N ARG A 44 -11.97 18.53 -1.13
CA ARG A 44 -11.18 19.12 -2.22
C ARG A 44 -9.73 19.35 -1.83
N THR A 45 -9.48 19.89 -0.65
CA THR A 45 -8.12 20.13 -0.13
C THR A 45 -7.33 18.82 -0.02
N TYR A 46 -7.96 17.75 0.50
CA TYR A 46 -7.30 16.45 0.62
C TYR A 46 -7.08 15.76 -0.73
N ILE A 47 -8.03 15.87 -1.66
CA ILE A 47 -7.87 15.42 -3.05
C ILE A 47 -6.67 16.13 -3.67
N GLN A 48 -6.61 17.47 -3.58
CA GLN A 48 -5.55 18.24 -4.20
C GLN A 48 -4.16 17.85 -3.66
N LYS A 49 -4.01 17.76 -2.33
CA LYS A 49 -2.76 17.32 -1.69
C LYS A 49 -2.34 15.91 -2.10
N GLN A 50 -3.31 15.01 -2.31
CA GLN A 50 -3.03 13.65 -2.75
C GLN A 50 -2.65 13.62 -4.24
N CYS A 51 -3.36 14.35 -5.09
CA CYS A 51 -3.06 14.50 -6.51
C CYS A 51 -1.68 15.12 -6.74
N GLU A 52 -1.29 16.13 -5.97
CA GLU A 52 0.05 16.73 -6.04
C GLU A 52 1.17 15.72 -5.83
N PHE A 53 0.93 14.74 -4.96
CA PHE A 53 1.87 13.67 -4.66
C PHE A 53 1.85 12.56 -5.70
N LEU A 54 0.66 12.09 -6.09
CA LEU A 54 0.53 11.08 -7.15
C LEU A 54 1.10 11.59 -8.48
N GLU A 55 1.01 12.90 -8.74
CA GLU A 55 1.67 13.52 -9.90
C GLU A 55 3.19 13.46 -9.80
N GLN A 56 3.79 13.58 -8.61
CA GLN A 56 5.24 13.39 -8.45
C GLN A 56 5.64 11.96 -8.81
N LEU A 57 4.88 10.98 -8.34
CA LEU A 57 5.10 9.56 -8.64
C LEU A 57 4.90 9.26 -10.14
N ARG A 58 3.83 9.78 -10.76
CA ARG A 58 3.57 9.66 -12.20
C ARG A 58 4.73 10.22 -13.02
N GLN A 59 5.23 11.41 -12.68
CA GLN A 59 6.34 12.05 -13.38
C GLN A 59 7.65 11.26 -13.21
N GLN A 60 7.90 10.67 -12.04
CA GLN A 60 9.05 9.77 -11.84
C GLN A 60 8.94 8.52 -12.71
N LYS A 61 7.76 7.88 -12.73
CA LYS A 61 7.47 6.73 -13.58
C LYS A 61 7.66 7.04 -15.06
N MET A 62 7.13 8.17 -15.54
CA MET A 62 7.32 8.63 -16.92
C MET A 62 8.79 8.84 -17.27
N ARG A 63 9.59 9.38 -16.33
CA ARG A 63 11.01 9.67 -16.55
C ARG A 63 11.88 8.40 -16.53
N HIS A 64 11.62 7.46 -15.64
CA HIS A 64 12.43 6.25 -15.46
C HIS A 64 11.87 5.02 -16.19
N GLY A 65 10.70 5.14 -16.81
CA GLY A 65 9.96 4.03 -17.44
C GLY A 65 9.25 3.11 -16.44
N LYS A 66 9.45 3.32 -15.14
CA LYS A 66 8.93 2.48 -14.05
C LYS A 66 8.93 3.23 -12.72
N ILE A 67 8.14 2.75 -11.78
CA ILE A 67 8.11 3.20 -10.38
C ILE A 67 8.08 1.99 -9.45
N SER A 68 8.76 2.08 -8.32
CA SER A 68 8.83 1.05 -7.29
C SER A 68 8.40 1.59 -5.93
N ILE A 69 7.54 0.83 -5.25
CA ILE A 69 6.96 1.20 -3.96
C ILE A 69 7.22 0.08 -2.97
N LEU A 70 7.71 0.43 -1.78
CA LEU A 70 7.88 -0.49 -0.66
C LEU A 70 6.97 -0.05 0.49
N SER A 71 6.05 -0.94 0.88
CA SER A 71 5.12 -0.71 2.01
C SER A 71 5.45 -1.60 3.19
N MET A 72 5.38 -1.03 4.39
CA MET A 72 5.77 -1.65 5.65
C MET A 72 4.62 -1.63 6.64
N ASP A 73 4.33 -2.79 7.23
CA ASP A 73 3.55 -2.96 8.45
C ASP A 73 4.54 -3.14 9.61
N ALA A 74 4.58 -2.13 10.49
CA ALA A 74 5.60 -2.02 11.51
C ALA A 74 5.29 -2.92 12.72
N GLY A 75 6.21 -3.80 13.04
CA GLY A 75 6.14 -4.68 14.19
C GLY A 75 7.53 -5.14 14.59
N VAL A 76 7.85 -5.20 15.89
CA VAL A 76 9.20 -5.66 16.30
C VAL A 76 9.37 -7.16 16.01
N SER A 77 8.39 -7.97 16.39
CA SER A 77 8.40 -9.43 16.20
C SER A 77 7.72 -9.92 14.91
N ASN A 78 7.08 -9.01 14.17
CA ASN A 78 6.21 -9.31 13.04
C ASN A 78 6.29 -8.25 11.93
N PHE A 79 7.44 -7.60 11.78
CA PHE A 79 7.66 -6.62 10.71
C PHE A 79 7.36 -7.25 9.37
N ALA A 80 6.44 -6.69 8.60
CA ALA A 80 6.13 -7.20 7.27
C ALA A 80 6.29 -6.11 6.23
N PHE A 81 6.81 -6.45 5.07
CA PHE A 81 6.91 -5.50 3.97
C PHE A 81 6.69 -6.18 2.62
N SER A 82 6.22 -5.39 1.66
CA SER A 82 6.14 -5.78 0.27
C SER A 82 6.70 -4.69 -0.62
N LYS A 83 7.35 -5.08 -1.71
CA LYS A 83 7.93 -4.22 -2.72
C LYS A 83 7.35 -4.57 -4.08
N MET A 84 6.70 -3.60 -4.72
CA MET A 84 6.08 -3.75 -6.02
C MET A 84 6.62 -2.72 -7.00
N GLN A 85 6.66 -3.08 -8.28
CA GLN A 85 7.10 -2.21 -9.36
C GLN A 85 6.06 -2.17 -10.48
N LEU A 86 5.69 -0.96 -10.92
CA LEU A 86 4.86 -0.74 -12.09
C LEU A 86 5.71 -0.12 -13.20
N SER A 87 5.68 -0.73 -14.39
CA SER A 87 6.39 -0.24 -15.58
C SER A 87 5.42 0.41 -16.56
N ASN A 88 5.88 1.31 -17.44
CA ASN A 88 5.03 1.89 -18.48
C ASN A 88 4.54 0.85 -19.50
N ASN A 89 5.37 -0.17 -19.75
CA ASN A 89 5.09 -1.18 -20.76
C ASN A 89 4.25 -2.36 -20.24
N ASN A 90 3.94 -2.40 -18.94
CA ASN A 90 3.20 -3.49 -18.34
C ASN A 90 2.07 -2.93 -17.43
N PRO A 91 0.80 -3.25 -17.73
CA PRO A 91 -0.32 -2.77 -16.91
C PRO A 91 -0.38 -3.41 -15.52
N LEU A 92 0.31 -4.53 -15.31
CA LEU A 92 0.34 -5.26 -14.06
C LEU A 92 1.60 -4.93 -13.26
N PRO A 93 1.48 -4.61 -11.96
CA PRO A 93 2.64 -4.49 -11.09
C PRO A 93 3.33 -5.82 -10.86
N LYS A 94 4.66 -5.80 -10.88
CA LYS A 94 5.51 -6.93 -10.52
C LYS A 94 5.86 -6.87 -9.03
N VAL A 95 5.59 -7.94 -8.30
CA VAL A 95 6.04 -8.16 -6.93
C VAL A 95 7.51 -8.56 -6.97
N LEU A 96 8.36 -7.70 -6.39
CA LEU A 96 9.81 -7.88 -6.35
C LEU A 96 10.25 -8.53 -5.03
N ASP A 97 9.61 -8.15 -3.94
CA ASP A 97 9.93 -8.66 -2.61
C ASP A 97 8.68 -8.69 -1.73
N TRP A 98 8.62 -9.67 -0.84
CA TRP A 98 7.52 -9.81 0.11
C TRP A 98 7.98 -10.65 1.28
N GLN A 99 8.15 -10.06 2.46
CA GLN A 99 8.74 -10.76 3.59
C GLN A 99 8.06 -10.36 4.90
N LYS A 100 8.21 -11.26 5.87
CA LYS A 100 7.98 -10.99 7.29
C LYS A 100 9.31 -11.18 8.01
N LEU A 101 9.57 -10.46 9.09
CA LEU A 101 10.78 -10.56 9.87
C LEU A 101 10.44 -10.45 11.36
N ASN A 102 11.09 -11.26 12.17
CA ASN A 102 11.29 -10.92 13.57
C ASN A 102 12.58 -10.10 13.65
N LEU A 103 12.46 -8.79 13.90
CA LEU A 103 13.60 -7.87 13.86
C LEU A 103 14.61 -8.17 14.98
N GLU A 104 14.13 -8.62 16.13
CA GLU A 104 14.99 -9.02 17.26
C GLU A 104 15.81 -10.24 16.86
N GLU A 105 15.18 -11.32 16.40
CA GLU A 105 15.91 -12.53 15.98
C GLU A 105 16.82 -12.28 14.76
N LYS A 106 16.42 -11.38 13.87
CA LYS A 106 17.17 -11.09 12.65
C LYS A 106 18.43 -10.28 12.91
N PHE A 107 18.38 -9.29 13.80
CA PHE A 107 19.46 -8.33 14.02
C PHE A 107 20.15 -8.46 15.37
N PHE A 108 19.49 -9.04 16.38
CA PHE A 108 20.09 -9.38 17.65
C PHE A 108 20.33 -10.90 17.74
N GLN A 109 21.59 -11.29 17.63
CA GLN A 109 22.02 -12.69 17.68
C GLN A 109 21.88 -13.34 19.07
N ASN A 110 21.40 -12.61 20.08
CA ASN A 110 21.28 -13.05 21.46
C ASN A 110 19.82 -12.92 21.93
N LEU A 111 19.28 -13.98 22.53
CA LEU A 111 17.90 -14.23 23.01
C LEU A 111 17.30 -13.19 23.98
N LYS A 112 17.89 -11.99 24.14
CA LYS A 112 17.29 -10.89 24.89
C LYS A 112 16.21 -10.22 24.05
N LYS A 113 14.98 -10.21 24.57
CA LYS A 113 13.95 -9.30 24.10
C LYS A 113 14.47 -7.87 24.18
N MET A 114 14.31 -7.14 23.10
CA MET A 114 14.60 -5.72 22.99
C MET A 114 13.91 -4.98 24.12
N ASN A 115 14.65 -4.21 24.90
CA ASN A 115 14.09 -3.32 25.88
C ASN A 115 13.81 -1.95 25.22
N LEU A 116 13.10 -1.07 25.91
CA LEU A 116 12.92 0.33 25.48
C LEU A 116 14.22 1.15 25.71
N ASN A 117 15.37 0.60 25.32
CA ASN A 117 16.66 1.27 25.36
C ASN A 117 16.88 2.02 24.04
N PRO A 118 17.15 3.34 24.06
CA PRO A 118 17.35 4.12 22.85
C PRO A 118 18.49 3.63 21.95
N ASN A 119 19.60 3.14 22.54
CA ASN A 119 20.75 2.65 21.78
C ASN A 119 20.41 1.35 21.03
N GLU A 120 19.79 0.38 21.72
CA GLU A 120 19.35 -0.88 21.10
C GLU A 120 18.35 -0.61 19.98
N THR A 121 17.35 0.25 20.24
CA THR A 121 16.33 0.60 19.26
C THR A 121 16.95 1.29 18.05
N SER A 122 17.81 2.28 18.26
CA SER A 122 18.48 3.00 17.16
C SER A 122 19.31 2.06 16.28
N GLN A 123 20.07 1.15 16.89
CA GLN A 123 20.89 0.19 16.15
C GLN A 123 20.02 -0.78 15.33
N LEU A 124 18.98 -1.36 15.93
CA LEU A 124 18.07 -2.26 15.21
C LEU A 124 17.40 -1.57 14.02
N VAL A 125 16.94 -0.33 14.20
CA VAL A 125 16.30 0.40 13.09
C VAL A 125 17.32 0.81 12.02
N PHE A 126 18.56 1.10 12.40
CA PHE A 126 19.65 1.32 11.44
C PHE A 126 19.89 0.07 10.59
N ASP A 127 20.05 -1.10 11.22
CA ASP A 127 20.28 -2.36 10.51
C ASP A 127 19.10 -2.77 9.62
N LEU A 128 17.87 -2.53 10.08
CA LEU A 128 16.66 -2.65 9.26
C LEU A 128 16.70 -1.69 8.06
N THR A 129 17.10 -0.44 8.27
CA THR A 129 17.20 0.54 7.18
C THR A 129 18.22 0.09 6.15
N GLU A 130 19.40 -0.38 6.55
CA GLU A 130 20.39 -0.93 5.62
C GLU A 130 19.88 -2.19 4.92
N TYR A 131 19.16 -3.07 5.64
CA TYR A 131 18.54 -4.26 5.06
C TYR A 131 17.57 -3.92 3.92
N LEU A 132 16.70 -2.92 4.12
CA LEU A 132 15.73 -2.49 3.10
C LEU A 132 16.39 -1.93 1.83
N PHE A 133 17.65 -1.49 1.90
CA PHE A 133 18.43 -0.99 0.77
C PHE A 133 19.25 -2.07 0.07
N LYS A 134 19.32 -3.29 0.59
CA LYS A 134 20.05 -4.39 -0.06
C LYS A 134 19.38 -4.87 -1.34
N SER A 135 18.06 -4.74 -1.46
CA SER A 135 17.35 -5.17 -2.67
C SER A 135 17.27 -4.04 -3.68
N GLU A 136 17.90 -4.23 -4.83
CA GLU A 136 17.70 -3.35 -5.99
C GLU A 136 16.37 -3.68 -6.69
N PRO A 137 15.71 -2.71 -7.35
CA PRO A 137 16.02 -1.27 -7.36
C PRO A 137 15.68 -0.61 -6.01
N ILE A 138 16.42 0.40 -5.56
CA ILE A 138 15.97 1.23 -4.41
C ILE A 138 14.55 1.75 -4.69
N PRO A 139 13.57 1.58 -3.76
CA PRO A 139 12.21 2.07 -3.94
C PRO A 139 12.15 3.58 -4.20
N ASP A 140 11.30 4.01 -5.13
CA ASP A 140 10.98 5.44 -5.35
C ASP A 140 10.10 5.98 -4.21
N MET A 141 9.38 5.09 -3.51
CA MET A 141 8.56 5.43 -2.36
C MET A 141 8.65 4.38 -1.26
N PHE A 142 8.90 4.83 -0.04
CA PHE A 142 8.70 4.07 1.19
C PHE A 142 7.40 4.52 1.86
N THR A 143 6.55 3.59 2.27
CA THR A 143 5.37 3.88 3.08
C THR A 143 5.35 3.03 4.34
N ILE A 144 5.13 3.68 5.48
CA ILE A 144 5.04 3.03 6.79
C ILE A 144 3.59 3.18 7.26
N GLU A 145 2.91 2.05 7.48
CA GLU A 145 1.59 2.05 8.11
C GLU A 145 1.72 2.49 9.58
N ARG A 146 0.88 3.45 10.00
CA ARG A 146 0.88 3.94 11.39
C ARG A 146 0.18 2.95 12.31
N GLN A 147 0.84 2.60 13.40
CA GLN A 147 0.19 1.86 14.46
C GLN A 147 -0.93 2.68 15.11
N ARG A 148 -2.06 2.04 15.35
CA ARG A 148 -3.20 2.68 16.05
C ARG A 148 -2.90 2.76 17.54
N ALA A 149 -2.99 3.96 18.13
CA ALA A 149 -2.93 4.11 19.57
C ALA A 149 -4.08 3.32 20.23
N ARG A 150 -3.75 2.29 21.02
CA ARG A 150 -4.71 1.54 21.83
C ARG A 150 -4.33 1.68 23.29
N THR A 151 -4.92 2.65 23.98
CA THR A 151 -4.71 2.87 25.41
C THR A 151 -5.76 2.10 26.23
N MET A 152 -5.80 0.78 26.11
CA MET A 152 -6.64 -0.06 26.96
C MET A 152 -5.82 -0.59 28.13
N SER A 153 -5.48 0.30 29.07
CA SER A 153 -5.07 0.10 30.50
C SER A 153 -4.17 -1.08 30.92
N SER A 154 -3.64 -1.87 30.00
CA SER A 154 -2.85 -3.07 30.25
C SER A 154 -1.40 -2.84 29.85
N ARG A 155 -0.48 -3.07 30.80
CA ARG A 155 0.97 -3.01 30.58
C ARG A 155 1.44 -3.91 29.43
N TYR A 156 0.76 -5.06 29.24
CA TYR A 156 1.08 -6.03 28.18
C TYR A 156 0.75 -5.52 26.78
N ILE A 157 -0.06 -4.47 26.65
CA ILE A 157 -0.42 -3.82 25.38
C ILE A 157 0.39 -2.54 25.19
N LEU A 158 0.64 -1.80 26.27
CA LEU A 158 1.35 -0.52 26.22
C LEU A 158 2.78 -0.66 25.70
N GLU A 159 3.57 -1.58 26.25
CA GLU A 159 4.97 -1.71 25.88
C GLU A 159 5.17 -2.11 24.40
N PRO A 160 4.46 -3.13 23.83
CA PRO A 160 4.53 -3.40 22.40
C PRO A 160 4.12 -2.21 21.53
N ILE A 161 3.10 -1.45 21.92
CA ILE A 161 2.68 -0.26 21.17
C ILE A 161 3.75 0.83 21.21
N LEU A 162 4.35 1.07 22.38
CA LEU A 162 5.45 2.03 22.50
C LEU A 162 6.65 1.62 21.65
N LYS A 163 7.03 0.33 21.68
CA LYS A 163 8.11 -0.20 20.84
C LYS A 163 7.85 0.03 19.36
N VAL A 164 6.65 -0.28 18.88
CA VAL A 164 6.27 -0.06 17.47
C VAL A 164 6.25 1.42 17.12
N ASN A 165 5.67 2.27 17.96
CA ASN A 165 5.65 3.71 17.72
C ASN A 165 7.07 4.30 17.65
N ILE A 166 7.98 3.88 18.53
CA ILE A 166 9.38 4.32 18.50
C ILE A 166 10.07 3.79 17.23
N LEU A 167 9.88 2.50 16.90
CA LEU A 167 10.39 1.89 15.66
C LEU A 167 9.95 2.70 14.44
N GLU A 168 8.67 3.05 14.31
CA GLU A 168 8.13 3.84 13.21
C GLU A 168 8.78 5.22 13.10
N GLN A 169 8.91 5.95 14.22
CA GLN A 169 9.47 7.29 14.23
C GLN A 169 10.96 7.30 13.86
N ILE A 170 11.74 6.35 14.40
CA ILE A 170 13.16 6.22 14.06
C ILE A 170 13.31 5.76 12.60
N LEU A 171 12.49 4.82 12.13
CA LEU A 171 12.57 4.30 10.76
C LEU A 171 12.26 5.41 9.75
N PHE A 172 11.18 6.16 9.99
CA PHE A 172 10.83 7.32 9.18
C PHE A 172 11.97 8.34 9.16
N SER A 173 12.56 8.64 10.33
CA SER A 173 13.68 9.57 10.46
C SER A 173 14.93 9.09 9.73
N ASN A 174 15.30 7.81 9.85
CA ASN A 174 16.45 7.22 9.17
C ASN A 174 16.30 7.30 7.64
N LEU A 175 15.13 6.92 7.13
CA LEU A 175 14.83 7.00 5.69
C LEU A 175 14.88 8.44 5.18
N GLU A 176 14.24 9.40 5.86
CA GLU A 176 14.28 10.81 5.47
C GLU A 176 15.69 11.40 5.55
N ASN A 177 16.41 11.12 6.63
CA ASN A 177 17.73 11.66 6.86
C ASN A 177 18.75 11.11 5.86
N LYS A 178 18.63 9.84 5.47
CA LYS A 178 19.49 9.24 4.43
C LYS A 178 19.36 10.00 3.10
N VAL A 179 18.17 10.46 2.70
CA VAL A 179 18.00 11.37 1.55
C VAL A 179 18.65 12.73 1.82
N ARG A 180 18.34 13.36 2.96
CA ARG A 180 18.79 14.72 3.29
C ARG A 180 20.30 14.85 3.32
N TYR A 181 21.00 13.88 3.92
CA TYR A 181 22.45 13.90 4.03
C TYR A 181 23.12 13.53 2.71
N THR A 182 22.67 12.46 2.04
CA THR A 182 23.26 12.05 0.75
C THR A 182 23.12 13.15 -0.31
N ASN A 183 21.99 13.86 -0.33
CA ASN A 183 21.76 14.93 -1.31
C ASN A 183 22.48 16.26 -0.98
N LYS A 184 23.00 16.42 0.25
CA LYS A 184 23.83 17.57 0.65
C LYS A 184 25.32 17.34 0.39
N THR A 185 25.77 16.08 0.39
CA THR A 185 27.18 15.74 0.15
C THR A 185 27.56 16.06 -1.30
N GLN A 186 28.56 16.93 -1.46
CA GLN A 186 29.14 17.21 -2.77
C GLN A 186 29.77 15.92 -3.32
N ASN A 187 29.51 15.59 -4.59
CA ASN A 187 29.96 14.38 -5.31
C ASN A 187 29.24 13.05 -5.02
N ALA A 188 28.19 13.02 -4.20
CA ALA A 188 27.37 11.81 -4.03
C ALA A 188 26.26 11.71 -5.09
N SER A 189 25.93 10.48 -5.53
CA SER A 189 24.75 10.23 -6.35
C SER A 189 23.48 10.56 -5.57
N LYS A 190 22.65 11.46 -6.10
CA LYS A 190 21.44 11.91 -5.40
C LYS A 190 20.42 10.77 -5.24
N LEU A 191 19.96 10.55 -4.02
CA LEU A 191 18.82 9.68 -3.72
C LEU A 191 17.52 10.43 -4.02
N ARG A 192 16.59 9.74 -4.69
CA ARG A 192 15.34 10.33 -5.22
C ARG A 192 14.10 9.53 -4.82
N TYR A 193 14.01 9.14 -3.56
CA TYR A 193 12.80 8.53 -3.01
C TYR A 193 12.07 9.46 -2.05
N VAL A 194 10.82 9.11 -1.75
CA VAL A 194 9.98 9.80 -0.77
C VAL A 194 9.56 8.84 0.34
N VAL A 195 9.40 9.37 1.56
CA VAL A 195 8.90 8.60 2.71
C VAL A 195 7.51 9.11 3.08
N ARG A 196 6.56 8.18 3.26
CA ARG A 196 5.18 8.50 3.65
C ARG A 196 4.76 7.71 4.87
N SER A 197 4.04 8.40 5.74
CA SER A 197 3.24 7.77 6.77
C SER A 197 1.84 7.51 6.21
N SER A 198 1.34 6.28 6.38
CA SER A 198 0.04 5.85 5.87
C SER A 198 -0.98 5.65 6.98
N ASP A 199 -2.25 5.85 6.64
CA ASP A 199 -3.37 5.54 7.52
C ASP A 199 -3.85 4.09 7.26
N PRO A 200 -3.85 3.21 8.29
CA PRO A 200 -4.38 1.85 8.20
C PRO A 200 -5.76 1.75 7.55
N HIS A 201 -6.61 2.74 7.80
CA HIS A 201 -8.00 2.71 7.36
C HIS A 201 -8.13 2.93 5.86
N ARG A 202 -7.17 3.62 5.21
CA ARG A 202 -7.28 3.90 3.77
C ARG A 202 -7.13 2.65 2.91
N MET A 203 -6.07 1.87 3.15
CA MET A 203 -5.86 0.59 2.47
C MET A 203 -7.01 -0.37 2.80
N THR A 204 -7.37 -0.48 4.09
CA THR A 204 -8.44 -1.39 4.52
C THR A 204 -9.77 -1.06 3.83
N SER A 205 -10.18 0.21 3.82
CA SER A 205 -11.44 0.64 3.19
C SER A 205 -11.44 0.49 1.68
N TYR A 206 -10.28 0.63 1.03
CA TYR A 206 -10.14 0.44 -0.41
C TYR A 206 -10.43 -1.00 -0.83
N TRP A 207 -9.90 -1.99 -0.08
CA TRP A 207 -10.06 -3.41 -0.40
C TRP A 207 -11.27 -4.08 0.29
N CYS A 208 -11.79 -3.48 1.35
CA CYS A 208 -12.94 -3.97 2.10
C CYS A 208 -13.99 -2.86 2.17
N ILE A 209 -14.67 -2.63 1.06
CA ILE A 209 -15.72 -1.60 0.95
C ILE A 209 -16.82 -1.97 1.98
N PRO A 210 -17.12 -1.08 2.95
CA PRO A 210 -18.19 -1.32 3.89
C PRO A 210 -19.52 -1.37 3.14
N LYS A 211 -20.28 -2.46 3.28
CA LYS A 211 -21.67 -2.47 2.83
C LYS A 211 -22.42 -1.45 3.67
N GLU A 212 -23.17 -0.54 3.04
CA GLU A 212 -24.09 0.32 3.78
C GLU A 212 -25.04 -0.60 4.55
N GLU A 213 -25.02 -0.50 5.88
CA GLU A 213 -25.93 -1.27 6.73
C GLU A 213 -27.35 -0.85 6.36
N THR A 214 -28.10 -1.74 5.71
CA THR A 214 -29.53 -1.58 5.52
C THR A 214 -30.17 -1.32 6.88
N LEU A 215 -30.96 -0.26 6.97
CA LEU A 215 -31.62 0.27 8.19
C LEU A 215 -32.51 -0.72 8.97
N THR A 216 -32.61 -1.97 8.54
CA THR A 216 -33.28 -3.03 9.28
C THR A 216 -32.35 -3.58 10.35
N GLY A 217 -32.46 -3.00 11.55
CA GLY A 217 -31.67 -3.36 12.71
C GLY A 217 -31.64 -4.85 12.99
N SER A 218 -30.44 -5.41 13.09
CA SER A 218 -30.05 -6.29 14.18
C SER A 218 -28.56 -6.65 14.06
N LYS A 219 -27.87 -6.53 15.20
CA LYS A 219 -26.49 -6.98 15.48
C LYS A 219 -25.36 -6.12 14.90
N LYS A 220 -24.97 -5.10 15.68
CA LYS A 220 -23.57 -4.65 15.81
C LYS A 220 -22.70 -5.86 16.21
N SER A 221 -22.24 -6.65 15.24
CA SER A 221 -21.43 -7.83 15.51
C SER A 221 -20.37 -8.00 14.42
N LYS A 222 -19.09 -7.94 14.85
CA LYS A 222 -17.92 -8.56 14.20
C LYS A 222 -17.27 -7.89 12.96
N SER A 223 -17.55 -6.62 12.61
CA SER A 223 -16.98 -6.01 11.38
C SER A 223 -15.43 -6.08 11.26
N ASN A 224 -14.69 -5.95 12.37
CA ASN A 224 -13.22 -5.98 12.37
C ASN A 224 -12.59 -7.39 12.19
N LYS A 225 -13.31 -8.47 12.54
CA LYS A 225 -12.79 -9.85 12.33
C LYS A 225 -13.04 -10.30 10.91
N TYR A 226 -14.17 -9.87 10.32
CA TYR A 226 -14.45 -10.11 8.91
C TYR A 226 -13.43 -9.38 8.02
N SER A 227 -13.08 -8.13 8.29
CA SER A 227 -12.11 -7.42 7.44
C SER A 227 -10.72 -8.09 7.37
N LYS A 228 -10.26 -8.74 8.44
CA LYS A 228 -8.96 -9.45 8.45
C LYS A 228 -8.96 -10.72 7.58
N ASP A 229 -9.94 -11.58 7.81
CA ASP A 229 -10.07 -12.84 7.06
C ASP A 229 -10.28 -12.55 5.57
N LEU A 230 -11.04 -11.51 5.25
CA LEU A 230 -11.27 -11.04 3.89
C LEU A 230 -9.98 -10.62 3.18
N ARG A 231 -9.11 -9.87 3.86
CA ARG A 231 -7.82 -9.46 3.27
C ARG A 231 -6.90 -10.65 3.01
N ILE A 232 -6.83 -11.60 3.94
CA ILE A 232 -6.04 -12.82 3.73
C ILE A 232 -6.59 -13.62 2.54
N LYS A 233 -7.91 -13.84 2.47
CA LYS A 233 -8.55 -14.55 1.35
C LYS A 233 -8.33 -13.84 0.01
N LEU A 234 -8.49 -12.52 -0.01
CA LEU A 234 -8.23 -11.67 -1.17
C LEU A 234 -6.80 -11.89 -1.67
N VAL A 235 -5.80 -11.77 -0.80
CA VAL A 235 -4.39 -11.95 -1.18
C VAL A 235 -4.12 -13.37 -1.67
N LYS A 236 -4.63 -14.40 -0.98
CA LYS A 236 -4.49 -15.80 -1.44
C LYS A 236 -5.02 -15.97 -2.85
N LYS A 237 -6.19 -15.39 -3.14
CA LYS A 237 -6.81 -15.51 -4.46
C LYS A 237 -6.07 -14.71 -5.53
N ILE A 238 -5.58 -13.51 -5.22
CA ILE A 238 -4.71 -12.71 -6.10
C ILE A 238 -3.44 -13.50 -6.45
N VAL A 239 -2.80 -14.09 -5.44
CA VAL A 239 -1.56 -14.86 -5.60
C VAL A 239 -1.82 -16.09 -6.48
N SER A 240 -2.87 -16.87 -6.18
CA SER A 240 -3.23 -18.05 -6.96
C SER A 240 -3.61 -17.73 -8.40
N SER A 241 -4.41 -16.68 -8.64
CA SER A 241 -4.83 -16.30 -10.00
C SER A 241 -3.70 -15.72 -10.85
N SER A 242 -2.66 -15.17 -10.21
CA SER A 242 -1.51 -14.60 -10.91
C SER A 242 -0.49 -15.64 -11.36
N VAL A 243 -0.56 -16.85 -10.81
CA VAL A 243 0.36 -17.96 -11.10
C VAL A 243 -0.29 -19.05 -11.94
N PHE A 244 -1.56 -19.36 -11.68
CA PHE A 244 -2.33 -20.31 -12.49
C PHE A 244 -3.08 -19.56 -13.61
N ASN A 245 -2.58 -19.69 -14.85
CA ASN A 245 -3.28 -19.24 -16.05
C ASN A 245 -4.47 -20.17 -16.36
N SER A 246 -5.51 -20.20 -15.52
CA SER A 246 -6.66 -21.08 -15.77
C SER A 246 -7.87 -20.74 -14.91
N GLU A 247 -8.72 -19.86 -15.44
CA GLU A 247 -10.11 -20.16 -15.80
C GLU A 247 -10.76 -18.92 -16.44
N PRO A 248 -11.55 -19.06 -17.52
CA PRO A 248 -12.25 -17.92 -18.16
C PRO A 248 -13.29 -17.23 -17.26
N LYS A 249 -13.51 -17.73 -16.04
CA LYS A 249 -14.48 -17.22 -15.06
C LYS A 249 -13.84 -16.55 -13.83
N ASN A 250 -12.51 -16.47 -13.73
CA ASN A 250 -11.84 -15.90 -12.56
C ASN A 250 -11.42 -14.43 -12.76
N PRO A 251 -11.53 -13.60 -11.73
CA PRO A 251 -11.27 -12.16 -11.81
C PRO A 251 -9.84 -11.87 -12.25
N THR A 252 -9.73 -10.83 -13.08
CA THR A 252 -8.53 -10.27 -13.69
C THR A 252 -7.28 -10.40 -12.81
N LYS A 253 -6.25 -11.03 -13.37
CA LYS A 253 -4.88 -11.03 -12.83
C LYS A 253 -4.51 -9.61 -12.38
N LEU A 254 -4.15 -9.44 -11.10
CA LEU A 254 -3.84 -8.11 -10.54
C LEU A 254 -2.35 -7.83 -10.41
N VAL A 255 -1.52 -8.88 -10.34
CA VAL A 255 -0.08 -8.75 -10.16
C VAL A 255 0.67 -9.76 -11.02
N GLU A 256 1.97 -9.53 -11.15
CA GLU A 256 2.94 -10.51 -11.64
C GLU A 256 4.00 -10.76 -10.58
N PHE A 257 4.62 -11.93 -10.61
CA PHE A 257 5.71 -12.28 -9.71
C PHE A 257 7.02 -12.35 -10.49
N SER A 258 8.14 -11.97 -9.86
CA SER A 258 9.46 -12.38 -10.37
C SER A 258 9.59 -13.90 -10.36
N ASP A 259 10.47 -14.45 -11.19
CA ASP A 259 10.63 -15.90 -11.37
C ASP A 259 10.81 -16.64 -10.03
N ILE A 260 11.68 -16.12 -9.15
CA ILE A 260 11.91 -16.65 -7.80
C ILE A 260 10.60 -16.73 -6.99
N TRP A 261 9.82 -15.64 -6.96
CA TRP A 261 8.53 -15.61 -6.26
C TRP A 261 7.49 -16.50 -6.93
N GLY A 262 7.47 -16.53 -8.26
CA GLY A 262 6.55 -17.38 -9.02
C GLY A 262 6.76 -18.86 -8.74
N ASP A 263 8.03 -19.31 -8.68
CA ASP A 263 8.37 -20.70 -8.35
C ASP A 263 7.99 -21.06 -6.92
N ARG A 264 8.33 -20.20 -5.94
CA ARG A 264 7.91 -20.39 -4.54
C ARG A 264 6.41 -20.55 -4.38
N ILE A 265 5.65 -19.69 -5.05
CA ILE A 265 4.19 -19.74 -5.00
C ILE A 265 3.67 -21.02 -5.67
N ARG A 266 4.21 -21.40 -6.84
CA ARG A 266 3.84 -22.66 -7.52
C ARG A 266 4.09 -23.87 -6.62
N ASN A 267 5.25 -23.93 -5.97
CA ASN A 267 5.61 -25.02 -5.07
C ASN A 267 4.63 -25.11 -3.91
N ALA A 268 4.37 -23.99 -3.22
CA ALA A 268 3.43 -23.94 -2.10
C ALA A 268 1.99 -24.33 -2.50
N LEU A 269 1.57 -23.99 -3.72
CA LEU A 269 0.26 -24.33 -4.26
C LEU A 269 0.14 -25.80 -4.69
N ASN A 270 1.21 -26.39 -5.20
CA ASN A 270 1.23 -27.80 -5.63
C ASN A 270 1.26 -28.77 -4.43
N GLU A 271 1.94 -28.40 -3.33
CA GLU A 271 2.06 -29.24 -2.14
C GLU A 271 0.78 -29.32 -1.30
N LYS A 272 -0.06 -28.27 -1.32
CA LYS A 272 -1.24 -28.17 -0.44
C LYS A 272 -2.46 -27.63 -1.18
N LYS A 273 -3.59 -28.36 -1.06
CA LYS A 273 -4.91 -27.93 -1.56
C LYS A 273 -5.37 -26.59 -0.99
N SER A 274 -4.91 -26.23 0.21
CA SER A 274 -5.08 -24.91 0.83
C SER A 274 -3.77 -24.48 1.48
N PHE A 275 -3.21 -23.35 1.05
CA PHE A 275 -1.95 -22.83 1.54
C PHE A 275 -2.17 -21.66 2.52
N LYS A 276 -1.19 -21.41 3.37
CA LYS A 276 -1.11 -20.17 4.16
C LYS A 276 -0.11 -19.22 3.52
N LEU A 277 -0.30 -17.92 3.71
CA LEU A 277 0.58 -16.93 3.05
C LEU A 277 2.03 -17.09 3.52
N TYR A 278 2.22 -17.43 4.79
CA TYR A 278 3.56 -17.72 5.29
C TYR A 278 4.19 -19.00 4.70
N ASP A 279 3.41 -19.94 4.16
CA ASP A 279 3.95 -21.15 3.52
C ASP A 279 4.70 -20.79 2.21
N ILE A 280 4.32 -19.69 1.54
CA ILE A 280 4.97 -19.22 0.30
C ILE A 280 6.40 -18.72 0.56
N LEU A 281 6.66 -18.22 1.76
CA LEU A 281 7.91 -17.53 2.05
C LEU A 281 9.08 -18.50 2.34
N GLU A 282 8.90 -19.83 2.20
CA GLU A 282 9.91 -20.87 2.49
C GLU A 282 10.66 -20.58 3.81
N ILE A 283 9.89 -20.22 4.83
CA ILE A 283 10.37 -19.57 6.05
C ILE A 283 11.29 -20.51 6.84
N GLN A 284 12.56 -20.11 7.00
CA GLN A 284 13.48 -20.67 8.01
C GLN A 284 12.99 -20.30 9.42
N ASP A 285 13.47 -20.98 10.47
CA ASP A 285 12.89 -20.94 11.82
C ASP A 285 12.85 -19.55 12.56
N ASN A 286 13.44 -18.48 12.01
CA ASN A 286 13.70 -17.19 12.70
C ASN A 286 12.72 -16.04 12.34
N PHE A 287 11.45 -16.31 12.09
CA PHE A 287 10.49 -15.33 11.53
C PHE A 287 9.32 -14.99 12.46
N GLY A 288 9.42 -15.38 13.74
CA GLY A 288 8.41 -15.08 14.74
C GLY A 288 7.07 -15.80 14.53
N VAL A 289 5.98 -15.18 14.98
CA VAL A 289 4.65 -15.84 15.03
C VAL A 289 4.07 -16.02 13.62
N LYS A 290 3.72 -17.26 13.27
CA LYS A 290 3.07 -17.66 12.00
C LYS A 290 1.67 -17.07 11.87
N LYS A 291 1.58 -15.86 11.33
CA LYS A 291 0.34 -15.11 11.07
C LYS A 291 0.34 -14.54 9.66
N ASP A 292 -0.76 -14.78 8.94
CA ASP A 292 -0.98 -14.35 7.56
C ASP A 292 -1.43 -12.88 7.45
N ASP A 293 -1.96 -12.25 8.52
CA ASP A 293 -2.53 -10.91 8.41
C ASP A 293 -1.47 -9.83 8.15
N ASP A 294 -0.31 -9.88 8.82
CA ASP A 294 0.77 -8.90 8.58
C ASP A 294 1.28 -8.97 7.11
N LEU A 295 1.33 -10.17 6.54
CA LEU A 295 1.72 -10.38 5.15
C LEU A 295 0.66 -9.88 4.18
N ALA A 296 -0.61 -10.15 4.46
CA ALA A 296 -1.72 -9.67 3.65
C ALA A 296 -1.78 -8.13 3.67
N ASP A 297 -1.58 -7.52 4.83
CA ASP A 297 -1.68 -6.07 5.03
C ASP A 297 -0.55 -5.35 4.27
N SER A 298 0.71 -5.77 4.43
CA SER A 298 1.84 -5.20 3.68
C SER A 298 1.74 -5.37 2.16
N PHE A 299 1.21 -6.51 1.68
CA PHE A 299 0.96 -6.76 0.25
C PHE A 299 -0.11 -5.81 -0.30
N LEU A 300 -1.29 -5.80 0.33
CA LEU A 300 -2.41 -4.97 -0.10
C LEU A 300 -2.10 -3.48 0.00
N HIS A 301 -1.26 -3.09 0.96
CA HIS A 301 -0.81 -1.71 1.09
C HIS A 301 0.04 -1.25 -0.09
N SER A 302 0.98 -2.09 -0.53
CA SER A 302 1.76 -1.80 -1.75
C SER A 302 0.87 -1.76 -2.98
N LEU A 303 -0.05 -2.73 -3.12
CA LEU A 303 -0.96 -2.79 -4.25
C LEU A 303 -1.93 -1.60 -4.28
N SER A 304 -2.40 -1.12 -3.12
CA SER A 304 -3.23 0.07 -3.02
C SER A 304 -2.54 1.29 -3.61
N TRP A 305 -1.26 1.53 -3.25
CA TRP A 305 -0.53 2.67 -3.78
C TRP A 305 -0.34 2.59 -5.30
N ILE A 306 -0.07 1.40 -5.83
CA ILE A 306 0.00 1.18 -7.28
C ILE A 306 -1.35 1.50 -7.93
N GLU A 307 -2.46 0.98 -7.39
CA GLU A 307 -3.79 1.23 -7.95
C GLU A 307 -4.17 2.72 -7.86
N TRP A 308 -3.81 3.41 -6.77
CA TRP A 308 -4.04 4.86 -6.65
C TRP A 308 -3.25 5.66 -7.69
N VAL A 309 -2.00 5.28 -7.97
CA VAL A 309 -1.21 5.88 -9.06
C VAL A 309 -1.88 5.61 -10.41
N LYS A 310 -2.29 4.37 -10.70
CA LYS A 310 -2.97 4.01 -11.96
C LYS A 310 -4.29 4.76 -12.14
N ASN A 311 -5.10 4.83 -11.09
CA ASN A 311 -6.36 5.59 -11.12
C ASN A 311 -6.11 7.08 -11.38
N TYR A 312 -5.07 7.65 -10.76
CA TYR A 312 -4.68 9.02 -11.01
C TYR A 312 -4.18 9.25 -12.45
N GLU A 313 -3.39 8.32 -13.00
CA GLU A 313 -2.96 8.35 -14.41
C GLU A 313 -4.15 8.40 -15.35
N THR A 314 -5.14 7.53 -15.17
CA THR A 314 -6.36 7.52 -15.97
C THR A 314 -7.17 8.81 -15.82
N ILE A 315 -7.34 9.33 -14.60
CA ILE A 315 -8.03 10.62 -14.38
C ILE A 315 -7.30 11.76 -15.10
N ALA A 316 -5.97 11.79 -15.04
CA ALA A 316 -5.16 12.80 -15.71
C ALA A 316 -5.28 12.73 -17.24
N GLU A 317 -5.35 11.52 -17.80
CA GLU A 317 -5.55 11.28 -19.24
C GLU A 317 -6.93 11.74 -19.70
N LEU A 318 -8.00 11.37 -19.00
CA LEU A 318 -9.38 11.79 -19.29
C LEU A 318 -9.51 13.31 -19.32
N LEU A 319 -8.93 14.01 -18.34
CA LEU A 319 -8.92 15.47 -18.27
C LEU A 319 -8.01 16.15 -19.28
N SER A 320 -7.03 15.43 -19.84
CA SER A 320 -6.10 15.97 -20.85
C SER A 320 -6.55 15.70 -22.28
N SER A 321 -7.71 15.06 -22.48
CA SER A 321 -8.28 14.75 -23.79
C SER A 321 -8.68 16.02 -24.57
N THR A 322 -9.06 15.86 -25.84
CA THR A 322 -9.48 16.98 -26.71
C THR A 322 -10.96 17.34 -26.56
N SER A 323 -11.71 16.67 -25.67
CA SER A 323 -13.14 16.89 -25.49
C SER A 323 -13.43 18.17 -24.69
N LEU A 324 -14.70 18.61 -24.71
CA LEU A 324 -15.14 19.75 -23.90
C LEU A 324 -14.96 19.44 -22.40
N PHE A 325 -14.44 20.40 -21.63
CA PHE A 325 -14.12 20.20 -20.21
C PHE A 325 -15.26 19.61 -19.37
N LYS A 326 -16.52 20.02 -19.64
CA LYS A 326 -17.68 19.46 -18.96
C LYS A 326 -17.85 17.96 -19.20
N MET A 327 -17.58 17.49 -20.43
CA MET A 327 -17.60 16.06 -20.77
C MET A 327 -16.45 15.32 -20.10
N GLN A 328 -15.26 15.91 -20.05
CA GLN A 328 -14.10 15.33 -19.35
C GLN A 328 -14.39 15.06 -17.87
N CYS A 329 -15.00 16.04 -17.18
CA CYS A 329 -15.40 15.87 -15.78
C CYS A 329 -16.40 14.72 -15.62
N GLN A 330 -17.36 14.61 -16.54
CA GLN A 330 -18.35 13.53 -16.52
C GLN A 330 -17.69 12.15 -16.73
N GLU A 331 -16.80 12.03 -17.71
CA GLU A 331 -16.01 10.80 -17.95
C GLU A 331 -15.20 10.40 -16.71
N VAL A 332 -14.60 11.37 -16.00
CA VAL A 332 -13.90 11.11 -14.73
C VAL A 332 -14.85 10.53 -13.68
N PHE A 333 -16.07 11.08 -13.54
CA PHE A 333 -17.03 10.57 -12.57
C PHE A 333 -17.55 9.17 -12.92
N GLU A 334 -17.84 8.92 -14.20
CA GLU A 334 -18.25 7.61 -14.70
C GLU A 334 -17.13 6.57 -14.51
N PHE A 335 -15.88 6.93 -14.81
CA PHE A 335 -14.71 6.11 -14.48
C PHE A 335 -14.66 5.78 -12.99
N CYS A 336 -14.89 6.77 -12.13
CA CYS A 336 -14.84 6.55 -10.69
C CYS A 336 -15.91 5.55 -10.23
N GLU A 337 -17.14 5.70 -10.71
CA GLU A 337 -18.25 4.82 -10.36
C GLU A 337 -18.00 3.38 -10.85
N ASN A 338 -17.59 3.21 -12.11
CA ASN A 338 -17.29 1.90 -12.69
C ASN A 338 -16.15 1.19 -11.95
N LYS A 339 -15.10 1.91 -11.56
CA LYS A 339 -13.96 1.34 -10.82
C LYS A 339 -14.38 0.89 -9.41
N ILE A 340 -15.23 1.66 -8.72
CA ILE A 340 -15.77 1.29 -7.41
C ILE A 340 -16.65 0.03 -7.53
N GLN A 341 -17.56 -0.02 -8.50
CA GLN A 341 -18.39 -1.21 -8.77
C GLN A 341 -17.53 -2.45 -9.07
N GLY A 342 -16.45 -2.28 -9.83
CA GLY A 342 -15.48 -3.36 -10.10
C GLY A 342 -14.81 -3.90 -8.83
N LEU A 343 -14.45 -3.01 -7.89
CA LEU A 343 -13.89 -3.41 -6.59
C LEU A 343 -14.93 -4.12 -5.71
N GLU A 344 -16.19 -3.68 -5.73
CA GLU A 344 -17.27 -4.36 -5.02
C GLU A 344 -17.55 -5.75 -5.58
N TYR A 345 -17.55 -5.88 -6.92
CA TYR A 345 -17.68 -7.19 -7.59
C TYR A 345 -16.52 -8.11 -7.21
N LEU A 346 -15.29 -7.60 -7.24
CA LEU A 346 -14.09 -8.32 -6.83
C LEU A 346 -14.23 -8.83 -5.38
N GLN A 347 -14.62 -7.96 -4.45
CA GLN A 347 -14.84 -8.32 -3.06
C GLN A 347 -15.95 -9.37 -2.89
N ASN A 348 -17.06 -9.26 -3.63
CA ASN A 348 -18.16 -10.22 -3.58
C ASN A 348 -17.77 -11.59 -4.16
N ALA A 349 -17.04 -11.62 -5.28
CA ALA A 349 -16.53 -12.85 -5.87
C ALA A 349 -15.61 -13.62 -4.90
N TYR A 350 -14.93 -12.91 -4.01
CA TYR A 350 -14.05 -13.48 -2.99
C TYR A 350 -14.75 -13.79 -1.66
N ASN A 351 -16.00 -13.39 -1.49
CA ASN A 351 -16.85 -13.76 -0.33
C ASN A 351 -17.65 -15.05 -0.56
N SER A 352 -17.91 -15.40 -1.82
CA SER A 352 -18.80 -16.49 -2.22
C SER A 352 -18.12 -17.85 -2.41
N ASN A 353 -16.81 -17.93 -2.14
CA ASN A 353 -16.01 -19.16 -2.14
C ASN A 353 -15.30 -19.33 -0.78
#